data_AF-A0A9D5KHV4-F1
#
_entry.id   AF-A0A9D5KHV4-F1
#
_cell.length_a   1.000
_cell.length_b   1.000
_cell.length_c   1.000
_cell.angle_alpha   90.00
_cell.angle_beta   90.00
_cell.angle_gamma   90.00
#
_symmetry.space_group_name_H-M   'P 1'
#
loop_
_entity.id
_entity.type
_entity.pdbx_description
1 polymer ?
#
loop_
_entity_poly.entity_id
_entity_poly.type
_entity_poly.pdbx_seq_one_letter_code
_entity_poly.pdbx_strand_id
1 'polypeptide(L)'
;MENNRRSIEEELADLTHEIEEFKKEKEKVRAIVGQVGGVPTFNSRIFNMVFALTVILGLIISLITGETIRFAMIEFVIAALSAKIIYMMHLQARVNHLQLWILSSLEWRIDSLIKQVRKK
;
A
#
# COMPACT_ATOMS: atom_id res chain seq x y z
N MET A 1 0.00 51.88 2.23
CA MET A 1 0.85 50.70 2.51
C MET A 1 0.12 49.68 3.39
N GLU A 2 -0.64 50.10 4.40
CA GLU A 2 -1.36 49.19 5.32
C GLU A 2 -2.50 48.38 4.65
N ASN A 3 -3.24 48.98 3.70
CA ASN A 3 -4.30 48.30 2.96
C ASN A 3 -3.78 47.15 2.08
N ASN A 4 -2.58 47.31 1.50
CA ASN A 4 -1.94 46.28 0.67
C ASN A 4 -1.43 45.11 1.52
N ARG A 5 -1.00 45.38 2.76
CA ARG A 5 -0.59 44.32 3.70
C ARG A 5 -1.77 43.46 4.14
N ARG A 6 -2.91 44.08 4.45
CA ARG A 6 -4.13 43.35 4.85
C ARG A 6 -4.67 42.48 3.72
N SER A 7 -4.66 42.97 2.49
CA SER A 7 -5.04 42.18 1.30
C SER A 7 -4.11 40.98 1.06
N ILE A 8 -2.80 41.16 1.23
CA ILE A 8 -1.83 40.05 1.09
C ILE A 8 -1.99 39.04 2.24
N GLU A 9 -2.25 39.51 3.47
CA GLU A 9 -2.50 38.65 4.62
C GLU A 9 -3.80 37.84 4.46
N GLU A 10 -4.87 38.43 3.91
CA GLU A 10 -6.11 37.73 3.58
C GLU A 10 -5.89 36.69 2.47
N GLU A 11 -5.19 37.04 1.38
CA GLU A 11 -4.83 36.07 0.33
C GLU A 11 -3.99 34.92 0.89
N LEU A 12 -2.96 35.21 1.70
CA LEU A 12 -2.13 34.17 2.32
C LEU A 12 -2.93 33.26 3.26
N ALA A 13 -3.91 33.81 3.99
CA ALA A 13 -4.79 33.03 4.84
C ALA A 13 -5.69 32.09 4.01
N ASP A 14 -6.24 32.58 2.90
CA ASP A 14 -7.10 31.80 2.00
C ASP A 14 -6.31 30.67 1.32
N LEU A 15 -5.10 30.98 0.83
CA LEU A 15 -4.16 30.00 0.26
C LEU A 15 -3.76 28.92 1.29
N THR A 16 -3.59 29.31 2.55
CA THR A 16 -3.23 28.36 3.63
C THR A 16 -4.40 27.43 3.94
N HIS A 17 -5.62 27.97 3.98
CA HIS A 17 -6.84 27.19 4.18
C HIS A 17 -7.04 26.18 3.04
N GLU A 18 -6.84 26.60 1.80
CA GLU A 18 -6.96 25.73 0.63
C GLU A 18 -5.92 24.59 0.67
N ILE A 19 -4.67 24.88 1.08
CA ILE A 19 -3.63 23.86 1.27
C ILE A 19 -4.00 22.85 2.36
N GLU A 20 -4.64 23.28 3.45
CA GLU A 20 -5.09 22.39 4.52
C GLU A 20 -6.22 21.46 4.09
N GLU A 21 -7.18 21.97 3.31
CA GLU A 21 -8.21 21.13 2.69
C GLU A 21 -7.61 20.11 1.71
N PHE A 22 -6.67 20.54 0.87
CA PHE A 22 -5.95 19.64 -0.04
C PHE A 22 -5.18 18.54 0.70
N LYS A 23 -4.53 18.85 1.84
CA LYS A 23 -3.87 17.84 2.67
C LYS A 23 -4.87 16.82 3.23
N LYS A 24 -6.02 17.29 3.70
CA LYS A 24 -7.08 16.44 4.26
C LYS A 24 -7.69 15.52 3.21
N GLU A 25 -7.91 16.00 2.00
CA GLU A 25 -8.34 15.16 0.88
C GLU A 25 -7.27 14.15 0.47
N LYS A 26 -6.00 14.56 0.42
CA LYS A 26 -4.88 13.66 0.13
C LYS A 26 -4.77 12.53 1.17
N GLU A 27 -4.99 12.82 2.45
CA GLU A 27 -5.03 11.78 3.48
C GLU A 27 -6.20 10.81 3.33
N LYS A 28 -7.39 11.30 2.95
CA LYS A 28 -8.54 10.43 2.63
C LYS A 28 -8.24 9.51 1.46
N VAL A 29 -7.67 10.05 0.38
CA VAL A 29 -7.25 9.24 -0.78
C VAL A 29 -6.21 8.21 -0.36
N ARG A 30 -5.20 8.61 0.44
CA ARG A 30 -4.20 7.67 0.97
C ARG A 30 -4.82 6.58 1.85
N ALA A 31 -5.81 6.91 2.68
CA ALA A 31 -6.51 5.95 3.52
C ALA A 31 -7.33 4.94 2.69
N ILE A 32 -7.99 5.40 1.62
CA ILE A 32 -8.72 4.54 0.68
C ILE A 32 -7.74 3.61 -0.04
N VAL A 33 -6.61 4.15 -0.53
CA VAL A 33 -5.54 3.35 -1.14
C VAL A 33 -4.95 2.35 -0.15
N GLY A 34 -4.78 2.74 1.11
CA GLY A 34 -4.32 1.86 2.19
C GLY A 34 -5.33 0.75 2.53
N GLN A 35 -6.63 1.04 2.54
CA GLN A 35 -7.67 0.04 2.76
C GLN A 35 -7.73 -0.99 1.63
N VAL A 36 -7.65 -0.56 0.37
CA VAL A 36 -7.60 -1.47 -0.79
C VAL A 36 -6.27 -2.21 -0.86
N GLY A 37 -5.20 -1.56 -0.40
CA GLY A 37 -3.84 -2.09 -0.26
C GLY A 37 -3.69 -3.22 0.75
N GLY A 38 -4.64 -3.36 1.67
CA GLY A 38 -4.49 -4.18 2.86
C GLY A 38 -3.44 -3.58 3.80
N VAL A 39 -3.86 -2.66 4.67
CA VAL A 39 -3.00 -2.19 5.76
C VAL A 39 -2.62 -3.41 6.61
N PRO A 40 -1.32 -3.70 6.85
CA PRO A 40 -0.94 -4.81 7.70
C PRO A 40 -1.47 -4.54 9.11
N THR A 41 -2.58 -5.20 9.44
CA THR A 41 -3.20 -5.17 10.76
C THR A 41 -2.38 -6.00 11.72
N PHE A 42 -2.46 -5.74 13.03
CA PHE A 42 -1.77 -6.54 14.06
C PHE A 42 -1.98 -8.05 13.88
N ASN A 43 -3.18 -8.46 13.45
CA ASN A 43 -3.52 -9.85 13.16
C ASN A 43 -2.68 -10.45 12.00
N SER A 44 -2.44 -9.68 10.94
CA SER A 44 -1.58 -10.12 9.83
C SER A 44 -0.12 -10.29 10.27
N ARG A 45 0.36 -9.43 11.18
CA ARG A 45 1.72 -9.50 11.71
C ARG A 45 1.93 -10.74 12.58
N ILE A 46 0.94 -11.05 13.43
CA ILE A 46 0.93 -12.28 14.25
C ILE A 46 0.86 -13.51 13.35
N PHE A 47 -0.03 -13.54 12.34
CA PHE A 47 -0.12 -14.66 11.41
C PHE A 47 1.20 -14.91 10.66
N ASN A 48 1.88 -13.83 10.24
CA ASN A 48 3.18 -13.96 9.59
C ASN A 48 4.26 -14.51 10.52
N MET A 49 4.25 -14.09 11.79
CA MET A 49 5.17 -14.59 12.81
C MET A 49 4.92 -16.07 13.11
N VAL A 50 3.67 -16.49 13.26
CA VAL A 50 3.29 -17.89 13.47
C VAL A 50 3.70 -18.73 12.26
N PHE A 51 3.44 -18.26 11.04
CA PHE A 51 3.84 -18.97 9.82
C PHE A 51 5.36 -19.16 9.75
N ALA A 52 6.14 -18.12 10.05
CA ALA A 52 7.60 -18.20 10.08
C ALA A 52 8.09 -19.19 11.14
N LEU A 53 7.49 -19.18 12.33
CA LEU A 53 7.82 -20.13 13.40
C LEU A 53 7.52 -21.57 12.97
N THR A 54 6.37 -21.82 12.34
CA THR A 54 6.00 -23.15 11.81
C THR A 54 7.00 -23.66 10.77
N VAL A 55 7.46 -22.79 9.85
CA VAL A 55 8.49 -23.14 8.86
C VAL A 55 9.81 -23.49 9.54
N ILE A 56 10.27 -22.67 10.49
CA ILE A 56 11.53 -22.91 11.22
C ILE A 56 11.46 -24.23 12.01
N LEU A 57 10.38 -24.46 12.73
CA LEU A 57 10.17 -25.71 13.48
C LEU A 57 10.11 -26.92 12.55
N GLY A 58 9.43 -26.80 11.40
CA GLY A 58 9.39 -27.85 10.38
C GLY A 58 10.78 -28.22 9.86
N LEU A 59 11.64 -27.23 9.61
CA LEU A 59 13.03 -27.45 9.21
C LEU A 59 13.88 -28.09 10.30
N ILE A 60 13.73 -27.67 11.57
CA ILE A 60 14.47 -28.25 12.71
C ILE A 60 14.05 -29.71 12.92
N ILE A 61 12.74 -30.00 12.93
CA ILE A 61 12.22 -31.37 13.05
C ILE A 61 12.71 -32.24 11.90
N SER A 62 12.74 -31.69 10.68
CA SER A 62 13.26 -32.37 9.51
C SER A 62 14.74 -32.75 9.63
N LEU A 63 15.56 -31.98 10.36
CA LEU A 63 16.98 -32.30 10.56
C LEU A 63 17.19 -33.43 11.58
N ILE A 64 16.29 -33.55 12.55
CA ILE A 64 16.40 -34.54 13.65
C ILE A 64 15.73 -35.87 13.27
N THR A 65 14.75 -35.86 12.36
CA THR A 65 13.96 -37.04 11.99
C THR A 65 14.61 -37.84 10.85
N GLY A 66 14.43 -39.17 10.84
CA GLY A 66 15.02 -40.09 9.86
C GLY A 66 14.70 -39.79 8.39
N GLU A 67 15.47 -40.40 7.49
CA GLU A 67 15.58 -39.99 6.07
C GLU A 67 14.24 -39.90 5.32
N THR A 68 13.32 -40.84 5.51
CA THR A 68 12.01 -40.85 4.83
C THR A 68 11.13 -39.67 5.25
N ILE A 69 11.10 -39.33 6.54
CA ILE A 69 10.29 -38.22 7.04
C ILE A 69 10.97 -36.87 6.71
N ARG A 70 12.30 -36.85 6.65
CA ARG A 70 13.07 -35.66 6.24
C ARG A 70 12.68 -35.17 4.85
N PHE A 71 12.63 -36.05 3.85
CA PHE A 71 12.26 -35.65 2.49
C PHE A 71 10.83 -35.10 2.42
N ALA A 72 9.86 -35.79 3.03
CA ALA A 72 8.47 -35.35 3.06
C ALA A 72 8.30 -33.99 3.76
N MET A 73 9.03 -33.74 4.85
CA MET A 73 8.97 -32.46 5.59
C MET A 73 9.55 -31.30 4.78
N ILE A 74 10.65 -31.52 4.06
CA ILE A 74 11.25 -30.49 3.19
C ILE A 74 10.29 -30.13 2.05
N GLU A 75 9.69 -31.12 1.38
CA GLU A 75 8.69 -30.88 0.35
C GLU A 75 7.49 -30.11 0.88
N PHE A 76 7.01 -30.46 2.08
CA PHE A 76 5.92 -29.74 2.73
C PHE A 76 6.28 -28.28 3.03
N VAL A 77 7.48 -28.01 3.54
CA VAL A 77 7.95 -26.65 3.82
C VAL A 77 8.03 -25.82 2.52
N ILE A 78 8.58 -26.40 1.46
CA ILE A 78 8.67 -25.74 0.15
C ILE A 78 7.27 -25.45 -0.42
N ALA A 79 6.34 -26.40 -0.33
CA ALA A 79 4.96 -26.21 -0.77
C ALA A 79 4.23 -25.14 0.04
N ALA A 80 4.43 -25.09 1.37
CA ALA A 80 3.84 -24.05 2.21
C ALA A 80 4.39 -22.65 1.86
N LEU A 81 5.70 -22.55 1.61
CA LEU A 81 6.35 -21.32 1.16
C LEU A 81 5.82 -20.86 -0.20
N SER A 82 5.69 -21.76 -1.17
CA SER A 82 5.17 -21.42 -2.50
C SER A 82 3.72 -20.95 -2.44
N ALA A 83 2.86 -21.64 -1.67
CA ALA A 83 1.48 -21.23 -1.43
C ALA A 83 1.40 -19.83 -0.79
N LYS A 84 2.27 -19.52 0.17
CA LYS A 84 2.35 -18.19 0.81
C LYS A 84 2.75 -17.10 -0.18
N ILE A 85 3.70 -17.39 -1.08
CA ILE A 85 4.12 -16.46 -2.14
C ILE A 85 2.96 -16.18 -3.09
N ILE A 86 2.24 -17.21 -3.54
CA ILE A 86 1.06 -17.07 -4.40
C ILE A 86 -0.01 -16.21 -3.72
N TYR A 87 -0.28 -16.46 -2.44
CA TYR A 87 -1.21 -15.65 -1.66
C TYR A 87 -0.79 -14.17 -1.61
N MET A 88 0.49 -13.90 -1.35
CA MET A 88 1.04 -12.54 -1.34
C MET A 88 0.92 -11.86 -2.71
N MET A 89 1.22 -12.58 -3.79
CA MET A 89 1.08 -12.09 -5.16
C MET A 89 -0.38 -11.71 -5.49
N HIS A 90 -1.34 -12.56 -5.12
CA HIS A 90 -2.75 -12.27 -5.32
C HIS A 90 -3.18 -11.02 -4.53
N LEU A 91 -2.69 -10.85 -3.31
CA LEU A 91 -2.98 -9.67 -2.52
C LEU A 91 -2.39 -8.41 -3.16
N GLN A 92 -1.15 -8.48 -3.63
CA GLN A 92 -0.45 -7.38 -4.29
C GLN A 92 -1.09 -6.98 -5.64
N ALA A 93 -1.63 -7.93 -6.41
CA ALA A 93 -2.27 -7.66 -7.70
C ALA A 93 -3.44 -6.66 -7.59
N ARG A 94 -4.24 -6.74 -6.53
CA ARG A 94 -5.35 -5.80 -6.30
C ARG A 94 -4.87 -4.38 -6.03
N VAL A 95 -3.80 -4.24 -5.26
CA VAL A 95 -3.18 -2.94 -4.94
C VAL A 95 -2.60 -2.31 -6.21
N ASN A 96 -1.90 -3.12 -7.00
CA ASN A 96 -1.26 -2.66 -8.23
C ASN A 96 -2.31 -2.18 -9.26
N HIS A 97 -3.42 -2.90 -9.38
CA HIS A 97 -4.54 -2.48 -10.24
C HIS A 97 -5.13 -1.13 -9.79
N LEU A 98 -5.31 -0.93 -8.48
CA LEU A 98 -5.79 0.35 -7.98
C LEU A 98 -4.78 1.48 -8.23
N GLN A 99 -3.48 1.23 -8.00
CA GLN A 99 -2.43 2.21 -8.27
C GLN A 99 -2.42 2.64 -9.75
N LEU A 100 -2.56 1.69 -10.67
CA LEU A 100 -2.71 1.96 -12.10
C LEU A 100 -3.94 2.81 -12.38
N TRP A 101 -5.09 2.44 -11.81
CA TRP A 101 -6.35 3.16 -12.04
C TRP A 101 -6.28 4.61 -11.57
N ILE A 102 -5.67 4.85 -10.41
CA ILE A 102 -5.46 6.19 -9.87
C ILE A 102 -4.52 6.99 -10.77
N LEU A 103 -3.39 6.40 -11.18
CA LEU A 103 -2.43 7.07 -12.05
C LEU A 103 -3.08 7.49 -13.37
N SER A 104 -3.84 6.61 -14.01
CA SER A 104 -4.59 6.92 -15.24
C SER A 104 -5.63 8.02 -15.02
N SER A 105 -6.32 8.04 -13.88
CA SER A 105 -7.29 9.10 -13.56
C SER A 105 -6.62 10.47 -13.38
N LEU A 106 -5.43 10.51 -12.78
CA LEU A 106 -4.63 11.72 -12.61
C LEU A 106 -4.08 12.21 -13.94
N GLU A 107 -3.57 11.31 -14.76
CA GLU A 107 -3.08 11.64 -16.11
C GLU A 107 -4.18 12.30 -16.93
N TRP A 108 -5.38 11.72 -16.97
CA TRP A 108 -6.52 12.29 -17.67
C TRP A 108 -6.92 13.68 -17.11
N ARG A 109 -6.92 13.84 -15.78
CA ARG A 109 -7.25 15.12 -15.14
C ARG A 109 -6.21 16.20 -15.46
N ILE A 110 -4.92 15.89 -15.37
CA ILE A 110 -3.83 16.82 -15.72
C ILE A 110 -3.95 17.23 -17.18
N ASP A 111 -4.19 16.28 -18.08
CA ASP A 111 -4.31 16.55 -19.51
C ASP A 111 -5.52 17.45 -19.83
N SER A 112 -6.63 17.29 -19.09
CA SER A 112 -7.79 18.17 -19.18
C SER A 112 -7.50 19.60 -18.70
N LEU A 113 -6.73 19.76 -17.62
CA LEU A 113 -6.34 21.07 -17.10
C LEU A 113 -5.39 21.79 -18.07
N ILE A 114 -4.42 21.07 -18.65
CA ILE A 114 -3.52 21.62 -19.67
C ILE A 114 -4.31 22.12 -20.89
N LYS A 115 -5.35 21.39 -21.33
CA LYS A 115 -6.24 21.83 -22.42
C LYS A 115 -7.05 23.07 -22.05
N GLN A 116 -7.53 23.19 -20.80
CA GLN A 116 -8.25 24.38 -20.34
C GLN A 116 -7.35 25.61 -20.26
N VAL A 117 -6.13 25.46 -19.73
CA VAL A 117 -5.14 26.55 -19.65
C VAL A 117 -4.72 27.01 -21.04
N ARG A 118 -4.51 26.09 -22.00
CA ARG A 118 -4.13 26.44 -23.38
C ARG A 118 -5.25 27.15 -24.17
N LYS A 119 -6.51 26.98 -23.77
CA LYS A 119 -7.68 27.59 -24.43
C LYS A 119 -8.04 28.96 -23.84
N LYS A 120 -7.46 29.33 -22.70
CA LYS A 120 -7.44 30.68 -22.14
C LYS A 120 -6.25 31.45 -22.69
#